data_AF-A0A4Q1ACZ2-F1
#
_entry.id   AF-A0A4Q1ACZ2-F1
#
_cell.length_a   1.000
_cell.length_b   1.000
_cell.length_c   1.000
_cell.angle_alpha   90.00
_cell.angle_beta   90.00
_cell.angle_gamma   90.00
#
_symmetry.space_group_name_H-M   'P 1'
#
loop_
_entity.id
_entity.type
_entity.pdbx_description
1 polymer ?
#
loop_
_entity_poly.entity_id
_entity_poly.type
_entity_poly.pdbx_seq_one_letter_code
_entity_poly.pdbx_strand_id
1 'polypeptide(L)' 'ALNVDLVEVNKPEVKKEIVMVKDNEELKMIRDKPYKKIFKLGREMFSEIDWEQIPEHRQVELKR' A
#
# COMPACT_ATOMS: atom_id res chain seq x y z
N ALA A 1 17.35 20.71 -41.12
CA ALA A 1 16.31 20.29 -40.17
C ALA A 1 16.75 18.97 -39.56
N LEU A 2 17.11 18.95 -38.28
CA LEU A 2 17.47 17.72 -37.57
C LEU A 2 16.25 17.31 -36.76
N ASN A 3 15.63 16.20 -37.16
CA ASN A 3 14.52 15.58 -36.45
C ASN A 3 15.06 15.02 -35.13
N VAL A 4 14.53 15.51 -34.01
CA VAL A 4 14.83 14.97 -32.69
C VAL A 4 13.81 13.87 -32.44
N ASP A 5 14.23 12.63 -32.65
CA ASP A 5 13.44 11.46 -32.32
C ASP A 5 13.10 11.48 -30.83
N LEU A 6 11.81 11.36 -30.54
CA LEU A 6 11.24 11.25 -29.21
C LEU A 6 11.75 9.95 -28.57
N VAL A 7 12.83 10.05 -27.80
CA VAL A 7 13.34 8.92 -27.02
C VAL A 7 12.36 8.64 -25.89
N GLU A 8 11.52 7.62 -26.07
CA GLU A 8 10.70 7.05 -25.02
C GLU A 8 11.64 6.51 -23.93
N VAL A 9 11.80 7.30 -22.88
CA VAL A 9 12.56 6.92 -21.70
C VAL A 9 11.82 5.74 -21.06
N ASN A 10 12.30 4.53 -21.34
CA ASN A 10 11.90 3.31 -20.64
C ASN A 10 12.19 3.52 -19.15
N LYS A 11 11.18 3.99 -18.42
CA LYS A 11 11.23 4.14 -16.98
C LYS A 11 11.35 2.73 -16.40
N PRO A 12 12.39 2.41 -15.61
CA PRO A 12 12.47 1.10 -14.99
C PRO A 12 11.23 0.94 -14.10
N GLU A 13 10.36 0.00 -14.45
CA GLU A 13 9.27 -0.44 -13.60
C GLU A 13 9.90 -1.09 -12.37
N VAL A 14 10.13 -0.29 -11.33
CA VAL A 14 10.45 -0.80 -10.00
C VAL A 14 9.23 -1.58 -9.57
N LYS A 15 9.26 -2.90 -9.76
CA LYS A 15 8.31 -3.84 -9.14
C LYS A 15 8.47 -3.67 -7.63
N LYS A 16 7.72 -2.72 -7.06
CA LYS A 16 7.60 -2.58 -5.61
C LYS A 16 6.94 -3.86 -5.14
N GLU A 17 7.69 -4.72 -4.47
CA GLU A 17 7.12 -5.89 -3.84
C GLU A 17 6.07 -5.41 -2.83
N ILE A 18 4.80 -5.65 -3.15
CA ILE A 18 3.67 -5.25 -2.30
C ILE A 18 3.70 -6.17 -1.10
N VAL A 19 4.18 -5.65 0.03
CA VAL A 19 4.15 -6.39 1.29
C VAL A 19 2.70 -6.42 1.78
N MET A 20 2.07 -7.58 1.65
CA MET A 20 0.72 -7.81 2.15
C MET A 20 0.69 -7.80 3.69
N VAL A 21 -0.46 -7.40 4.21
CA VAL A 21 -0.79 -7.48 5.64
C VAL A 21 -0.96 -8.94 6.05
N LYS A 22 -0.35 -9.33 7.16
CA LYS A 22 -0.46 -10.68 7.73
C LYS A 22 -1.73 -10.83 8.53
N ASP A 23 -2.27 -12.04 8.63
CA ASP A 23 -3.53 -12.32 9.35
C ASP A 23 -3.52 -11.90 10.82
N ASN A 24 -2.34 -11.84 11.45
CA ASN A 24 -2.19 -11.43 12.85
C ASN A 24 -2.04 -9.90 13.06
N GLU A 25 -2.01 -9.11 11.99
CA GLU A 25 -1.96 -7.64 12.08
C GLU A 25 -3.37 -7.06 12.22
N GLU A 26 -3.55 -6.12 13.15
CA GLU A 26 -4.81 -5.39 13.37
C GLU A 26 -5.02 -4.35 12.28
N LEU A 27 -6.21 -4.39 11.66
CA LEU A 27 -6.66 -3.46 10.62
C LEU A 27 -7.77 -2.55 11.15
N LYS A 28 -7.80 -1.29 10.71
CA LYS A 28 -8.86 -0.32 11.02
C LYS A 28 -9.19 0.54 9.81
N MET A 29 -10.47 0.92 9.70
CA MET A 29 -10.92 1.94 8.76
C MET A 29 -10.87 3.30 9.46
N ILE A 30 -10.16 4.27 8.87
CA ILE A 30 -10.09 5.65 9.38
C ILE A 30 -10.31 6.59 8.19
N ARG A 31 -11.39 7.36 8.20
CA ARG A 31 -11.74 8.30 7.11
C ARG A 31 -11.73 7.64 5.73
N ASP A 32 -12.45 6.51 5.61
CA ASP A 32 -12.61 5.72 4.38
C ASP A 32 -11.31 5.15 3.79
N LYS A 33 -10.25 5.12 4.59
CA LYS A 33 -8.97 4.54 4.23
C LYS A 33 -8.55 3.43 5.20
N PRO A 34 -7.90 2.37 4.71
CA PRO A 34 -7.43 1.30 5.56
C PRO A 34 -6.12 1.67 6.24
N TYR A 35 -6.01 1.31 7.52
CA TYR A 35 -4.83 1.49 8.34
C TYR A 35 -4.47 0.17 9.01
N LYS A 36 -3.16 -0.09 9.15
CA LYS A 36 -2.66 -1.19 9.97
C LYS A 36 -2.01 -0.68 11.25
N LYS A 37 -2.14 -1.46 12.32
CA LYS A 37 -1.42 -1.20 13.56
C LYS A 37 0.08 -1.46 13.36
N ILE A 38 0.90 -0.50 13.76
CA ILE A 38 2.35 -0.61 13.78
C ILE A 38 2.89 -0.22 15.16
N PHE A 39 4.05 -0.77 15.52
CA PHE A 39 4.80 -0.33 16.69
C PHE A 39 6.03 0.43 16.22
N LYS A 40 6.13 1.72 16.56
CA LYS A 40 7.27 2.57 16.19
C LYS A 40 7.65 3.43 17.39
N LEU A 41 8.95 3.49 17.68
CA LEU A 41 9.49 4.28 18.79
C LEU A 41 8.81 4.00 20.16
N GLY A 42 8.51 2.74 20.45
CA GLY A 42 7.89 2.36 21.72
C GLY A 42 6.39 2.69 21.82
N ARG A 43 5.74 3.11 20.73
CA ARG A 43 4.32 3.50 20.71
C ARG A 43 3.56 2.72 19.66
N GLU A 44 2.34 2.36 20.02
CA GLU A 44 1.35 1.83 19.09
C GLU A 44 0.77 2.97 18.24
N MET A 45 0.76 2.79 16.93
CA MET A 45 0.23 3.76 15.97
C MET A 45 -0.51 3.04 14.84
N PHE A 46 -1.23 3.80 14.02
CA PHE A 46 -1.88 3.30 12.81
C PHE A 46 -1.21 3.93 11.60
N SER A 47 -0.78 3.12 10.65
CA SER A 47 -0.22 3.57 9.37
C SER A 47 -1.22 3.29 8.26
N GLU A 48 -1.46 4.29 7.42
CA GLU A 48 -2.23 4.13 6.18
C GLU A 48 -1.56 3.07 5.31
N ILE A 49 -2.37 2.23 4.68
CA ILE A 49 -1.97 1.21 3.72
C ILE A 49 -2.88 1.28 2.50
N ASP A 50 -2.47 0.65 1.41
CA ASP A 50 -3.31 0.53 0.22
C ASP A 50 -4.17 -0.74 0.28
N TRP A 51 -5.32 -0.72 -0.41
CA TRP A 51 -6.21 -1.87 -0.52
C TRP A 51 -5.52 -3.11 -1.13
N GLU A 52 -4.56 -2.90 -2.03
CA GLU A 52 -3.75 -3.96 -2.65
C GLU A 52 -2.87 -4.71 -1.63
N GLN A 53 -2.59 -4.09 -0.48
CA GLN A 53 -1.85 -4.73 0.61
C GLN A 53 -2.75 -5.60 1.50
N ILE A 54 -4.07 -5.54 1.34
CA ILE A 54 -5.03 -6.24 2.19
C ILE A 54 -5.53 -7.47 1.46
N PRO A 55 -5.26 -8.68 1.99
CA PRO A 55 -5.81 -9.91 1.42
C PRO A 55 -7.33 -9.82 1.27
N GLU A 56 -7.87 -10.32 0.16
CA GLU A 56 -9.29 -10.17 -0.18
C GLU A 56 -10.22 -10.68 0.93
N HIS A 57 -9.87 -11.81 1.57
CA HIS A 57 -10.63 -12.39 2.67
C HIS A 57 -10.68 -11.50 3.93
N ARG A 58 -9.74 -10.55 4.07
CA ARG A 58 -9.68 -9.60 5.19
C ARG A 58 -10.31 -8.25 4.89
N GLN A 59 -10.53 -7.91 3.63
CA GLN A 59 -11.19 -6.63 3.27
C GLN A 59 -12.57 -6.49 3.90
N VAL A 60 -13.24 -7.62 4.18
CA VAL A 60 -14.54 -7.66 4.88
C VAL A 60 -14.47 -7.13 6.32
N GLU A 61 -13.31 -7.19 6.99
CA GLU A 61 -13.12 -6.66 8.35
C GLU A 61 -13.31 -5.14 8.40
N LEU A 62 -13.08 -4.48 7.27
CA LEU A 62 -13.11 -3.03 7.11
C LEU A 62 -14.44 -2.51 6.55
N LYS A 63 -15.33 -3.38 6.07
CA LYS A 63 -16.67 -3.04 5.61
C LYS A 63 -17.63 -3.04 6.81
N ARG A 64 -17.65 -1.95 7.57
CA ARG A 64 -18.59 -1.73 8.67
C ARG A 64 -19.44 -0.50 8.43
#